data_AF-R5TK77-F1
#
_entry.id   AF-R5TK77-F1
#
_cell.length_a   1.000
_cell.length_b   1.000
_cell.length_c   1.000
_cell.angle_alpha   90.00
_cell.angle_beta   90.00
_cell.angle_gamma   90.00
#
_symmetry.space_group_name_H-M   'P 1'
#
loop_
_entity.id
_entity.type
_entity.pdbx_description
1 polymer ?
#
loop_
_entity_poly.entity_id
_entity_poly.type
_entity_poly.pdbx_seq_one_letter_code
_entity_poly.pdbx_strand_id
1 'polypeptide(L)'
;MHSKRRIKRDKKNCVQPEAYGRTVKVRWGYLILLGILFSLEVAAFSANAQELQPERMQAIKKADNQASVNWKLVSQEINEKNEYVYDGDKTDDTMSDRVLPKISDGSWGYVMNGKVQETASVNAANLAGWWHVKNGWVDWSDGILETADGWHKYVGGKQEVTANETVESNPGGWFFLKDGTVDFSYTGLAQNENGIFWMKAGGFDTEMTGVVPDTIGVTKDGSGWLYLHGGIFDANADTIAANEAGWWKIRNGLVDFSYTGLAYNETGWYYLQNGMVDFGYCGAVQNEFGIWYVENGRVDMAYDGRAYGYYFSGGKAQ
;
A
#
# COMPACT_ATOMS: atom_id res chain seq x y z
N MET A 1 20.95 -35.84 57.73
CA MET A 1 19.83 -34.89 57.62
C MET A 1 20.37 -33.53 57.19
N HIS A 2 20.28 -33.18 55.92
CA HIS A 2 20.59 -31.83 55.44
C HIS A 2 19.33 -31.23 54.81
N SER A 3 18.80 -30.22 55.49
CA SER A 3 17.58 -29.52 55.13
C SER A 3 17.84 -28.62 53.92
N LYS A 4 17.36 -29.04 52.75
CA LYS A 4 17.23 -28.16 51.58
C LYS A 4 16.07 -27.20 51.85
N ARG A 5 16.36 -25.96 52.26
CA ARG A 5 15.36 -24.89 52.24
C ARG A 5 15.06 -24.52 50.79
N ARG A 6 13.87 -24.91 50.35
CA ARG A 6 13.26 -24.57 49.06
C ARG A 6 12.93 -23.06 49.09
N ILE A 7 13.71 -22.26 48.37
CA ILE A 7 13.39 -20.84 48.16
C ILE A 7 12.13 -20.81 47.29
N LYS A 8 10.99 -20.45 47.89
CA LYS A 8 9.77 -20.10 47.13
C LYS A 8 10.09 -18.80 46.39
N ARG A 9 10.06 -18.83 45.05
CA ARG A 9 9.98 -17.60 44.24
C ARG A 9 8.65 -16.94 44.57
N ASP A 10 8.67 -15.92 45.41
CA ASP A 10 7.52 -15.05 45.62
C ASP A 10 7.44 -14.11 44.42
N LYS A 11 6.56 -14.42 43.46
CA LYS A 11 6.30 -13.59 42.28
C LYS A 11 5.47 -12.33 42.61
N LYS A 12 5.31 -11.96 43.88
CA LYS A 12 4.33 -10.96 44.31
C LYS A 12 4.85 -9.67 44.91
N ASN A 13 6.15 -9.52 45.20
CA ASN A 13 6.72 -8.26 45.67
C ASN A 13 8.13 -8.09 45.07
N CYS A 14 8.39 -7.00 44.33
CA CYS A 14 9.67 -6.75 43.66
C CYS A 14 10.83 -6.34 44.58
N VAL A 15 10.71 -6.63 45.89
CA VAL A 15 11.78 -6.41 46.87
C VAL A 15 12.57 -7.70 47.03
N GLN A 16 13.70 -7.84 46.33
CA GLN A 16 14.69 -8.88 46.60
C GLN A 16 15.84 -8.35 47.48
N PRO A 17 16.36 -9.17 48.42
CA PRO A 17 17.50 -8.81 49.24
C PRO A 17 18.79 -8.74 48.43
N GLU A 18 19.61 -7.73 48.75
CA GLU A 18 20.86 -7.34 48.10
C GLU A 18 21.85 -8.51 47.96
N ALA A 19 22.26 -8.81 46.72
CA ALA A 19 23.37 -9.72 46.44
C ALA A 19 24.30 -9.14 45.36
N TYR A 20 25.54 -8.95 45.79
CA TYR A 20 26.68 -8.34 45.12
C TYR A 20 27.16 -9.12 43.88
N GLY A 21 27.55 -8.41 42.82
CA GLY A 21 27.79 -8.94 41.48
C GLY A 21 29.11 -9.71 41.25
N ARG A 22 29.15 -10.41 40.11
CA ARG A 22 30.37 -10.76 39.38
C ARG A 22 30.11 -10.70 37.87
N THR A 23 30.85 -9.83 37.19
CA THR A 23 30.98 -9.72 35.75
C THR A 23 31.91 -10.82 35.22
N VAL A 24 31.57 -11.41 34.06
CA VAL A 24 32.51 -12.18 33.23
C VAL A 24 32.42 -11.65 31.80
N LYS A 25 33.55 -11.13 31.32
CA LYS A 25 33.81 -10.76 29.92
C LYS A 25 34.04 -12.02 29.09
N VAL A 26 33.54 -12.03 27.85
CA VAL A 26 34.05 -12.90 26.79
C VAL A 26 34.36 -12.06 25.55
N ARG A 27 35.53 -12.28 24.97
CA ARG A 27 36.01 -11.75 23.68
C ARG A 27 36.38 -12.96 22.79
N TRP A 28 37.02 -12.72 21.64
CA TRP A 28 37.47 -13.64 20.58
C TRP A 28 36.44 -13.77 19.44
N GLY A 29 36.75 -13.67 18.14
CA GLY A 29 38.01 -13.57 17.39
C GLY A 29 37.70 -13.38 15.89
N TYR A 30 38.74 -13.05 15.10
CA TYR A 30 38.73 -12.51 13.73
C TYR A 30 38.89 -13.58 12.60
N LEU A 31 38.67 -13.16 11.33
CA LEU A 31 39.23 -13.62 10.02
C LEU A 31 38.58 -14.90 9.40
N ILE A 32 38.33 -15.06 8.08
CA ILE A 32 39.17 -14.90 6.86
C ILE A 32 38.32 -14.65 5.58
N LEU A 33 39.03 -14.08 4.58
CA LEU A 33 38.75 -13.64 3.20
C LEU A 33 38.63 -14.73 2.10
N LEU A 34 38.40 -14.25 0.86
CA LEU A 34 38.48 -14.85 -0.51
C LEU A 34 37.14 -15.37 -1.06
N GLY A 35 36.67 -15.05 -2.26
CA GLY A 35 37.21 -14.32 -3.43
C GLY A 35 36.59 -14.95 -4.70
N ILE A 36 36.35 -14.16 -5.75
CA ILE A 36 36.52 -14.47 -7.20
C ILE A 36 35.70 -13.47 -8.06
N LEU A 37 36.43 -12.82 -8.99
CA LEU A 37 35.95 -12.07 -10.14
C LEU A 37 35.36 -13.00 -11.22
N PHE A 38 34.41 -12.51 -12.03
CA PHE A 38 34.52 -12.57 -13.49
C PHE A 38 33.61 -11.54 -14.16
N SER A 39 34.18 -10.78 -15.10
CA SER A 39 33.56 -9.74 -15.92
C SER A 39 32.76 -10.32 -17.10
N LEU A 40 31.79 -9.56 -17.65
CA LEU A 40 31.68 -9.32 -19.10
C LEU A 40 30.65 -8.21 -19.41
N GLU A 41 31.09 -7.19 -20.16
CA GLU A 41 30.26 -6.24 -20.93
C GLU A 41 29.77 -6.91 -22.22
N VAL A 42 28.56 -6.56 -22.70
CA VAL A 42 28.28 -6.42 -24.16
C VAL A 42 27.19 -5.36 -24.41
N ALA A 43 27.64 -4.30 -25.07
CA ALA A 43 27.03 -3.46 -26.11
C ALA A 43 25.66 -2.77 -25.91
N ALA A 44 25.76 -1.44 -25.97
CA ALA A 44 24.74 -0.54 -26.48
C ALA A 44 24.41 -0.84 -27.96
N PHE A 45 23.14 -0.69 -28.33
CA PHE A 45 22.72 -0.41 -29.69
C PHE A 45 21.69 0.72 -29.68
N SER A 46 22.10 1.85 -30.27
CA SER A 46 21.24 2.96 -30.65
C SER A 46 20.43 2.59 -31.89
N ALA A 47 19.14 2.86 -31.89
CA ALA A 47 18.34 2.89 -33.11
C ALA A 47 17.61 4.23 -33.19
N ASN A 48 18.08 5.07 -34.12
CA ASN A 48 17.40 6.26 -34.62
C ASN A 48 16.09 5.83 -35.29
N ALA A 49 14.95 6.35 -34.84
CA ALA A 49 13.73 6.37 -35.63
C ALA A 49 13.65 7.74 -36.32
N GLN A 50 14.09 7.76 -37.57
CA GLN A 50 13.99 8.90 -38.47
C GLN A 50 12.59 8.91 -39.10
N GLU A 51 12.01 10.10 -39.10
CA GLU A 51 10.78 10.55 -39.75
C GLU A 51 10.60 9.98 -41.17
N LEU A 52 9.43 9.40 -41.44
CA LEU A 52 9.01 8.96 -42.78
C LEU A 52 7.64 9.56 -43.09
N GLN A 53 7.65 10.80 -43.58
CA GLN A 53 6.69 11.21 -44.60
C GLN A 53 7.20 10.73 -45.97
N PRO A 54 6.32 10.27 -46.85
CA PRO A 54 6.54 10.52 -48.27
C PRO A 54 5.29 11.11 -48.93
N GLU A 55 5.44 12.38 -49.27
CA GLU A 55 4.85 12.99 -50.46
C GLU A 55 5.06 12.08 -51.68
N ARG A 56 4.00 11.37 -52.10
CA ARG A 56 3.84 10.89 -53.48
C ARG A 56 2.41 11.12 -53.94
N MET A 57 2.02 12.39 -53.98
CA MET A 57 0.90 12.85 -54.79
C MET A 57 1.43 13.84 -55.82
N GLN A 58 2.05 13.34 -56.89
CA GLN A 58 2.02 14.02 -58.18
C GLN A 58 2.45 13.12 -59.33
N ALA A 59 1.65 13.21 -60.39
CA ALA A 59 1.80 12.67 -61.75
C ALA A 59 1.51 11.17 -61.96
N ILE A 60 0.28 10.87 -62.42
CA ILE A 60 0.00 10.33 -63.76
C ILE A 60 -1.39 10.84 -64.18
N LYS A 61 -1.45 11.76 -65.14
CA LYS A 61 -2.61 11.93 -66.02
C LYS A 61 -2.43 10.96 -67.18
N LYS A 62 -3.25 9.92 -67.24
CA LYS A 62 -3.59 9.24 -68.49
C LYS A 62 -5.05 8.84 -68.42
N ALA A 63 -5.80 9.27 -69.43
CA ALA A 63 -7.20 8.94 -69.61
C ALA A 63 -7.34 7.44 -69.90
N ASP A 64 -8.23 6.79 -69.16
CA ASP A 64 -8.88 5.55 -69.59
C ASP A 64 -10.31 5.58 -69.07
N ASN A 65 -11.26 5.21 -69.94
CA ASN A 65 -12.66 5.01 -69.61
C ASN A 65 -12.78 3.92 -68.53
N GLN A 66 -12.93 4.31 -67.27
CA GLN A 66 -13.22 3.39 -66.18
C GLN A 66 -14.68 3.57 -65.76
N ALA A 67 -15.41 2.45 -65.70
CA ALA A 67 -16.65 2.36 -64.92
C ALA A 67 -16.43 3.07 -63.58
N SER A 68 -17.33 3.99 -63.22
CA SER A 68 -17.26 4.65 -61.93
C SER A 68 -17.37 3.59 -60.84
N VAL A 69 -16.24 3.23 -60.24
CA VAL A 69 -16.23 2.41 -59.03
C VAL A 69 -16.74 3.33 -57.93
N ASN A 70 -18.00 3.14 -57.53
CA ASN A 70 -18.51 3.73 -56.31
C ASN A 70 -17.87 2.98 -55.15
N TRP A 71 -16.79 3.55 -54.62
CA TRP A 71 -16.21 3.11 -53.36
C TRP A 71 -17.18 3.50 -52.25
N LYS A 72 -17.99 2.54 -51.78
CA LYS A 72 -18.74 2.72 -50.53
C LYS A 72 -17.77 2.48 -49.39
N LEU A 73 -17.63 3.47 -48.50
CA LEU A 73 -16.91 3.27 -47.26
C LEU A 73 -17.67 2.22 -46.46
N VAL A 74 -17.05 1.07 -46.22
CA VAL A 74 -17.58 0.07 -45.29
C VAL A 74 -17.27 0.58 -43.90
N SER A 75 -18.25 1.19 -43.25
CA SER A 75 -18.19 1.61 -41.85
C SER A 75 -18.84 0.56 -40.94
N GLN A 76 -18.33 0.47 -39.72
CA GLN A 76 -18.95 -0.23 -38.60
C GLN A 76 -19.27 0.83 -37.56
N GLU A 77 -20.52 1.30 -37.56
CA GLU A 77 -20.91 2.49 -36.82
C GLU A 77 -22.37 2.43 -36.37
N ILE A 78 -22.79 3.42 -35.59
CA ILE A 78 -24.17 3.61 -35.17
C ILE A 78 -24.83 4.65 -36.10
N ASN A 79 -26.03 4.34 -36.60
CA ASN A 79 -26.80 5.24 -37.46
C ASN A 79 -27.69 6.21 -36.64
N GLU A 80 -28.46 7.07 -37.32
CA GLU A 80 -29.38 8.03 -36.66
C GLU A 80 -30.54 7.41 -35.89
N LYS A 81 -30.84 6.13 -36.14
CA LYS A 81 -31.86 5.37 -35.40
C LYS A 81 -31.26 4.64 -34.19
N ASN A 82 -29.98 4.91 -33.88
CA ASN A 82 -29.20 4.23 -32.86
C ASN A 82 -29.09 2.71 -33.08
N GLU A 83 -29.04 2.30 -34.34
CA GLU A 83 -28.83 0.91 -34.76
C GLU A 83 -27.42 0.77 -35.32
N TYR A 84 -26.78 -0.36 -35.05
CA TYR A 84 -25.56 -0.71 -35.74
C TYR A 84 -25.82 -0.90 -37.22
N VAL A 85 -24.93 -0.35 -38.02
CA VAL A 85 -24.87 -0.62 -39.44
C VAL A 85 -23.47 -1.09 -39.83
N TYR A 86 -23.45 -2.12 -40.66
CA TYR A 86 -22.29 -2.49 -41.46
C TYR A 86 -22.56 -2.14 -42.92
N ASP A 87 -21.50 -1.81 -43.66
CA ASP A 87 -21.63 -1.53 -45.11
C ASP A 87 -22.66 -0.42 -45.40
N GLY A 88 -22.69 0.59 -44.53
CA GLY A 88 -23.44 1.85 -44.63
C GLY A 88 -24.93 1.81 -44.29
N ASP A 89 -25.65 0.72 -44.57
CA ASP A 89 -27.12 0.68 -44.36
C ASP A 89 -27.65 -0.67 -43.84
N LYS A 90 -26.82 -1.72 -43.76
CA LYS A 90 -27.27 -3.04 -43.33
C LYS A 90 -27.16 -3.16 -41.83
N THR A 91 -28.27 -3.47 -41.17
CA THR A 91 -28.28 -3.77 -39.74
C THR A 91 -27.88 -5.22 -39.48
N ASP A 92 -27.28 -5.48 -38.32
CA ASP A 92 -26.97 -6.82 -37.82
C ASP A 92 -27.33 -6.86 -36.34
N ASP A 93 -28.34 -7.64 -35.98
CA ASP A 93 -28.80 -7.82 -34.61
C ASP A 93 -28.08 -8.94 -33.86
N THR A 94 -27.15 -9.65 -34.53
CA THR A 94 -26.40 -10.78 -33.96
C THR A 94 -24.99 -10.42 -33.51
N MET A 95 -24.59 -9.17 -33.73
CA MET A 95 -23.30 -8.64 -33.33
C MET A 95 -23.07 -8.71 -31.82
N SER A 96 -21.83 -8.97 -31.41
CA SER A 96 -21.48 -9.01 -29.99
C SER A 96 -21.47 -7.60 -29.38
N ASP A 97 -21.96 -7.54 -28.14
CA ASP A 97 -22.04 -6.32 -27.34
C ASP A 97 -20.70 -5.58 -27.28
N ARG A 98 -20.72 -4.29 -27.60
CA ARG A 98 -19.52 -3.44 -27.59
C ARG A 98 -19.86 -1.96 -27.71
N VAL A 99 -18.90 -1.13 -27.35
CA VAL A 99 -18.96 0.32 -27.58
C VAL A 99 -18.52 0.66 -29.00
N LEU A 100 -19.32 1.44 -29.73
CA LEU A 100 -19.06 1.90 -31.09
C LEU A 100 -19.26 3.41 -31.24
N PRO A 101 -18.50 4.10 -32.12
CA PRO A 101 -18.72 5.50 -32.42
C PRO A 101 -19.96 5.70 -33.31
N LYS A 102 -20.63 6.83 -33.10
CA LYS A 102 -21.64 7.40 -33.99
C LYS A 102 -21.02 8.60 -34.71
N ILE A 103 -20.82 8.48 -36.03
CA ILE A 103 -20.04 9.48 -36.77
C ILE A 103 -20.76 10.84 -36.83
N SER A 104 -22.09 10.85 -36.82
CA SER A 104 -22.85 12.08 -37.05
C SER A 104 -22.78 13.09 -35.91
N ASP A 105 -22.59 12.64 -34.67
CA ASP A 105 -22.50 13.49 -33.49
C ASP A 105 -21.24 13.24 -32.64
N GLY A 106 -20.42 12.26 -32.99
CA GLY A 106 -19.19 11.90 -32.29
C GLY A 106 -19.42 11.17 -30.97
N SER A 107 -20.67 10.86 -30.60
CA SER A 107 -20.99 10.08 -29.41
C SER A 107 -20.60 8.61 -29.57
N TRP A 108 -20.40 7.91 -28.46
CA TRP A 108 -20.06 6.49 -28.46
C TRP A 108 -21.17 5.73 -27.75
N GLY A 109 -21.83 4.80 -28.45
CA GLY A 109 -22.96 4.05 -27.95
C GLY A 109 -22.59 2.61 -27.62
N TYR A 110 -23.18 2.09 -26.55
CA TYR A 110 -23.09 0.67 -26.20
C TYR A 110 -24.19 -0.09 -26.93
N VAL A 111 -23.77 -0.88 -27.92
CA VAL A 111 -24.66 -1.62 -28.79
C VAL A 111 -24.85 -3.02 -28.21
N MET A 112 -26.10 -3.43 -28.00
CA MET A 112 -26.51 -4.79 -27.64
C MET A 112 -27.56 -5.29 -28.63
N ASN A 113 -27.34 -6.47 -29.20
CA ASN A 113 -28.21 -7.06 -30.23
C ASN A 113 -28.55 -6.09 -31.38
N GLY A 114 -27.53 -5.40 -31.93
CA GLY A 114 -27.75 -4.49 -33.06
C GLY A 114 -28.21 -3.07 -32.73
N LYS A 115 -28.50 -2.76 -31.47
CA LYS A 115 -29.07 -1.45 -31.09
C LYS A 115 -28.41 -0.87 -29.85
N VAL A 116 -28.30 0.45 -29.81
CA VAL A 116 -28.00 1.15 -28.56
C VAL A 116 -29.21 0.96 -27.64
N GLN A 117 -28.96 0.40 -26.45
CA GLN A 117 -30.01 0.22 -25.45
C GLN A 117 -29.73 1.12 -24.27
N GLU A 118 -30.79 1.69 -23.69
CA GLU A 118 -30.66 2.37 -22.42
C GLU A 118 -30.25 1.36 -21.34
N THR A 119 -29.11 1.60 -20.72
CA THR A 119 -28.59 0.77 -19.64
C THR A 119 -28.43 1.59 -18.38
N ALA A 120 -28.44 0.88 -17.24
CA ALA A 120 -27.80 1.40 -16.03
C ALA A 120 -26.31 1.68 -16.28
N SER A 121 -25.63 2.24 -15.29
CA SER A 121 -24.18 2.44 -15.30
C SER A 121 -23.47 1.09 -15.47
N VAL A 122 -22.76 0.90 -16.58
CA VAL A 122 -22.03 -0.36 -16.89
C VAL A 122 -20.61 -0.06 -17.36
N ASN A 123 -19.70 -1.01 -17.13
CA ASN A 123 -18.36 -1.01 -17.69
C ASN A 123 -18.35 -1.85 -18.99
N ALA A 124 -18.30 -1.19 -20.16
CA ALA A 124 -18.48 -1.85 -21.46
C ALA A 124 -17.20 -1.84 -22.30
N ALA A 125 -16.90 -2.96 -22.96
CA ALA A 125 -15.66 -3.12 -23.73
C ALA A 125 -15.78 -2.71 -25.21
N ASN A 126 -14.65 -2.34 -25.79
CA ASN A 126 -14.36 -2.44 -27.21
C ASN A 126 -12.89 -2.84 -27.42
N LEU A 127 -12.38 -2.80 -28.65
CA LEU A 127 -10.99 -3.17 -28.95
C LEU A 127 -9.95 -2.24 -28.29
N ALA A 128 -10.33 -1.04 -27.89
CA ALA A 128 -9.44 -0.07 -27.26
C ALA A 128 -9.39 -0.22 -25.73
N GLY A 129 -10.37 -0.88 -25.10
CA GLY A 129 -10.46 -1.06 -23.66
C GLY A 129 -11.91 -1.02 -23.16
N TRP A 130 -12.07 -0.68 -21.88
CA TRP A 130 -13.37 -0.60 -21.21
C TRP A 130 -13.78 0.85 -21.03
N TRP A 131 -15.08 1.12 -21.04
CA TRP A 131 -15.65 2.45 -21.05
C TRP A 131 -16.82 2.53 -20.09
N HIS A 132 -16.93 3.67 -19.43
CA HIS A 132 -18.08 3.98 -18.59
C HIS A 132 -19.27 4.30 -19.48
N VAL A 133 -20.39 3.59 -19.31
CA VAL A 133 -21.59 3.79 -20.12
C VAL A 133 -22.79 4.03 -19.20
N LYS A 134 -23.58 5.07 -19.51
CA LYS A 134 -24.86 5.38 -18.87
C LYS A 134 -25.91 5.69 -19.92
N ASN A 135 -27.13 5.19 -19.73
CA ASN A 135 -28.25 5.40 -20.64
C ASN A 135 -27.90 5.04 -22.10
N GLY A 136 -27.06 4.01 -22.29
CA GLY A 136 -26.62 3.53 -23.60
C GLY A 136 -25.46 4.29 -24.24
N TRP A 137 -24.95 5.35 -23.63
CA TRP A 137 -23.87 6.16 -24.19
C TRP A 137 -22.68 6.23 -23.25
N VAL A 138 -21.48 6.40 -23.81
CA VAL A 138 -20.27 6.63 -23.03
C VAL A 138 -20.42 7.91 -22.21
N ASP A 139 -20.22 7.77 -20.90
CA ASP A 139 -20.09 8.88 -19.94
C ASP A 139 -18.62 9.27 -19.87
N TRP A 140 -18.32 10.53 -20.17
CA TRP A 140 -16.95 11.06 -20.25
C TRP A 140 -16.42 11.58 -18.90
N SER A 141 -17.16 11.32 -17.82
CA SER A 141 -16.78 11.71 -16.47
C SER A 141 -15.50 10.98 -16.02
N ASP A 142 -14.65 11.70 -15.28
CA ASP A 142 -13.42 11.16 -14.69
C ASP A 142 -13.64 10.73 -13.23
N GLY A 143 -12.74 9.88 -12.74
CA GLY A 143 -12.64 9.47 -11.34
C GLY A 143 -13.15 8.06 -11.09
N ILE A 144 -13.32 7.71 -9.80
CA ILE A 144 -13.84 6.41 -9.38
C ILE A 144 -15.36 6.45 -9.43
N LEU A 145 -15.94 5.70 -10.37
CA LEU A 145 -17.38 5.69 -10.65
C LEU A 145 -17.96 4.28 -10.47
N GLU A 146 -19.18 4.22 -9.97
CA GLU A 146 -19.92 2.96 -9.77
C GLU A 146 -20.57 2.48 -11.06
N THR A 147 -20.45 1.19 -11.29
CA THR A 147 -21.09 0.43 -12.38
C THR A 147 -21.69 -0.86 -11.80
N ALA A 148 -22.49 -1.56 -12.61
CA ALA A 148 -23.17 -2.79 -12.20
C ALA A 148 -22.21 -3.89 -11.72
N ASP A 149 -20.97 -3.92 -12.21
CA ASP A 149 -19.96 -4.93 -11.89
C ASP A 149 -18.92 -4.47 -10.86
N GLY A 150 -18.91 -3.19 -10.49
CA GLY A 150 -17.99 -2.67 -9.49
C GLY A 150 -17.72 -1.18 -9.62
N TRP A 151 -16.74 -0.71 -8.86
CA TRP A 151 -16.29 0.68 -8.92
C TRP A 151 -14.96 0.72 -9.66
N HIS A 152 -14.90 1.53 -10.72
CA HIS A 152 -13.73 1.59 -11.58
C HIS A 152 -13.26 3.03 -11.75
N LYS A 153 -11.95 3.19 -11.95
CA LYS A 153 -11.35 4.48 -12.28
C LYS A 153 -11.48 4.76 -13.77
N TYR A 154 -11.99 5.93 -14.11
CA TYR A 154 -12.14 6.39 -15.49
C TYR A 154 -11.35 7.69 -15.72
N VAL A 155 -10.76 7.80 -16.91
CA VAL A 155 -10.14 9.02 -17.45
C VAL A 155 -10.58 9.18 -18.91
N GLY A 156 -11.23 10.29 -19.21
CA GLY A 156 -11.92 10.53 -20.47
C GLY A 156 -12.93 9.43 -20.78
N GLY A 157 -13.70 8.99 -19.78
CA GLY A 157 -14.69 7.91 -19.91
C GLY A 157 -14.12 6.50 -20.15
N LYS A 158 -12.80 6.35 -20.33
CA LYS A 158 -12.13 5.07 -20.49
C LYS A 158 -11.63 4.56 -19.15
N GLN A 159 -11.83 3.27 -18.86
CA GLN A 159 -11.30 2.66 -17.64
C GLN A 159 -9.77 2.74 -17.68
N GLU A 160 -9.21 3.33 -16.63
CA GLU A 160 -7.78 3.37 -16.44
C GLU A 160 -7.33 2.11 -15.71
N VAL A 161 -6.57 1.26 -16.41
CA VAL A 161 -5.97 0.06 -15.85
C VAL A 161 -4.50 0.34 -15.59
N THR A 162 -4.12 0.43 -14.32
CA THR A 162 -2.72 0.58 -13.91
C THR A 162 -2.06 -0.79 -13.75
N ALA A 163 -0.78 -0.90 -14.10
CA ALA A 163 -0.01 -2.14 -13.88
C ALA A 163 0.29 -2.42 -12.39
N ASN A 164 0.08 -1.42 -11.53
CA ASN A 164 0.37 -1.49 -10.10
C ASN A 164 -0.90 -1.24 -9.28
N GLU A 165 -0.96 -1.87 -8.12
CA GLU A 165 -1.93 -1.58 -7.05
C GLU A 165 -1.66 -0.19 -6.46
N THR A 166 -2.71 0.57 -6.15
CA THR A 166 -2.58 1.97 -5.68
C THR A 166 -3.73 2.36 -4.74
N VAL A 167 -3.62 3.55 -4.14
CA VAL A 167 -4.67 4.18 -3.34
C VAL A 167 -5.10 5.48 -4.00
N GLU A 168 -6.39 5.67 -4.25
CA GLU A 168 -6.92 6.88 -4.88
C GLU A 168 -8.18 7.40 -4.21
N SER A 169 -8.43 8.69 -4.32
CA SER A 169 -9.61 9.32 -3.71
C SER A 169 -10.67 9.74 -4.71
N ASN A 170 -11.90 9.79 -4.22
CA ASN A 170 -13.01 10.54 -4.78
C ASN A 170 -13.68 11.35 -3.64
N PRO A 171 -14.76 12.12 -3.90
CA PRO A 171 -15.46 12.86 -2.85
C PRO A 171 -16.01 12.00 -1.69
N GLY A 172 -16.15 10.68 -1.89
CA GLY A 172 -16.61 9.72 -0.89
C GLY A 172 -15.51 9.11 -0.02
N GLY A 173 -14.23 9.33 -0.33
CA GLY A 173 -13.10 8.82 0.46
C GLY A 173 -11.93 8.31 -0.38
N TRP A 174 -11.05 7.54 0.26
CA TRP A 174 -9.89 6.91 -0.37
C TRP A 174 -10.10 5.40 -0.47
N PHE A 175 -9.75 4.83 -1.61
CA PHE A 175 -10.00 3.45 -1.97
C PHE A 175 -8.73 2.78 -2.49
N PHE A 176 -8.62 1.48 -2.23
CA PHE A 176 -7.58 0.63 -2.77
C PHE A 176 -8.01 0.12 -4.15
N LEU A 177 -7.17 0.32 -5.15
CA LEU A 177 -7.42 -0.08 -6.51
C LEU A 177 -6.43 -1.17 -6.94
N LYS A 178 -6.99 -2.19 -7.59
CA LYS A 178 -6.27 -3.23 -8.31
C LYS A 178 -6.74 -3.24 -9.75
N ASP A 179 -5.82 -3.07 -10.69
CA ASP A 179 -6.11 -3.01 -12.13
C ASP A 179 -7.24 -2.01 -12.47
N GLY A 180 -7.22 -0.84 -11.83
CA GLY A 180 -8.23 0.20 -12.04
C GLY A 180 -9.60 -0.04 -11.41
N THR A 181 -9.74 -1.10 -10.60
CA THR A 181 -11.00 -1.48 -9.94
C THR A 181 -10.83 -1.43 -8.43
N VAL A 182 -11.82 -0.91 -7.71
CA VAL A 182 -11.82 -0.92 -6.24
C VAL A 182 -11.96 -2.35 -5.74
N ASP A 183 -11.02 -2.80 -4.94
CA ASP A 183 -11.08 -4.12 -4.30
C ASP A 183 -11.55 -3.99 -2.84
N PHE A 184 -12.86 -4.12 -2.64
CA PHE A 184 -13.51 -4.08 -1.32
C PHE A 184 -13.16 -5.26 -0.41
N SER A 185 -12.46 -6.29 -0.91
CA SER A 185 -11.98 -7.40 -0.08
C SER A 185 -10.62 -7.11 0.56
N TYR A 186 -9.90 -6.12 0.05
CA TYR A 186 -8.54 -5.82 0.46
C TYR A 186 -8.48 -5.26 1.89
N THR A 187 -7.58 -5.78 2.70
CA THR A 187 -7.21 -5.23 4.01
C THR A 187 -5.71 -5.35 4.18
N GLY A 188 -5.02 -4.22 4.39
CA GLY A 188 -3.56 -4.21 4.43
C GLY A 188 -2.96 -2.83 4.14
N LEU A 189 -1.63 -2.81 4.04
CA LEU A 189 -0.87 -1.62 3.68
C LEU A 189 -0.94 -1.35 2.18
N ALA A 190 -1.29 -0.14 1.80
CA ALA A 190 -1.20 0.31 0.41
C ALA A 190 -0.53 1.70 0.35
N GLN A 191 0.01 2.05 -0.80
CA GLN A 191 0.77 3.30 -0.96
C GLN A 191 0.43 4.03 -2.26
N ASN A 192 0.63 5.33 -2.24
CA ASN A 192 0.67 6.20 -3.41
C ASN A 192 1.71 7.31 -3.19
N GLU A 193 1.75 8.30 -4.07
CA GLU A 193 2.63 9.47 -3.95
C GLU A 193 2.46 10.31 -2.66
N ASN A 194 1.30 10.21 -2.00
CA ASN A 194 0.98 10.95 -0.79
C ASN A 194 1.38 10.21 0.50
N GLY A 195 1.70 8.91 0.42
CA GLY A 195 2.16 8.14 1.57
C GLY A 195 1.72 6.68 1.57
N ILE A 196 1.74 6.11 2.78
CA ILE A 196 1.38 4.72 3.07
C ILE A 196 0.20 4.73 4.03
N PHE A 197 -0.81 3.91 3.70
CA PHE A 197 -2.12 3.91 4.34
C PHE A 197 -2.52 2.49 4.74
N TRP A 198 -3.29 2.39 5.82
CA TRP A 198 -4.04 1.18 6.13
C TRP A 198 -5.39 1.20 5.43
N MET A 199 -5.65 0.12 4.71
CA MET A 199 -6.91 -0.13 4.04
C MET A 199 -7.66 -1.23 4.78
N LYS A 200 -8.98 -1.07 4.92
CA LYS A 200 -9.89 -2.06 5.49
C LYS A 200 -11.13 -2.16 4.62
N ALA A 201 -11.41 -3.35 4.14
CA ALA A 201 -12.47 -3.60 3.16
C ALA A 201 -12.39 -2.64 1.95
N GLY A 202 -11.19 -2.44 1.42
CA GLY A 202 -10.90 -1.56 0.28
C GLY A 202 -10.96 -0.06 0.56
N GLY A 203 -11.43 0.38 1.73
CA GLY A 203 -11.48 1.79 2.11
C GLY A 203 -10.36 2.19 3.08
N PHE A 204 -10.02 3.48 3.12
CA PHE A 204 -9.07 4.01 4.10
C PHE A 204 -9.62 3.97 5.52
N ASP A 205 -8.87 3.37 6.43
CA ASP A 205 -9.28 3.16 7.83
C ASP A 205 -8.52 4.11 8.76
N THR A 206 -9.20 5.17 9.17
CA THR A 206 -8.67 6.18 10.10
C THR A 206 -8.57 5.69 11.54
N GLU A 207 -9.18 4.56 11.89
CA GLU A 207 -9.13 4.03 13.26
C GLU A 207 -7.85 3.24 13.52
N MET A 208 -7.15 2.84 12.46
CA MET A 208 -5.95 2.03 12.60
C MET A 208 -4.80 2.80 13.25
N THR A 209 -4.51 2.48 14.51
CA THR A 209 -3.32 2.96 15.22
C THR A 209 -2.62 1.78 15.87
N GLY A 210 -1.37 1.54 15.51
CA GLY A 210 -0.63 0.37 15.98
C GLY A 210 0.46 -0.07 15.02
N VAL A 211 1.00 -1.25 15.29
CA VAL A 211 2.15 -1.79 14.55
C VAL A 211 1.72 -2.92 13.62
N VAL A 212 2.04 -2.81 12.33
CA VAL A 212 1.71 -3.79 11.29
C VAL A 212 2.95 -4.32 10.58
N PRO A 213 2.93 -5.56 10.07
CA PRO A 213 4.05 -6.08 9.30
C PRO A 213 4.19 -5.31 7.98
N ASP A 214 5.42 -5.13 7.54
CA ASP A 214 5.71 -4.59 6.22
C ASP A 214 5.33 -5.58 5.12
N THR A 215 4.25 -5.31 4.41
CA THR A 215 3.78 -6.14 3.29
C THR A 215 4.04 -5.52 1.92
N ILE A 216 4.59 -4.31 1.89
CA ILE A 216 4.79 -3.52 0.66
C ILE A 216 6.27 -3.16 0.41
N GLY A 217 7.17 -3.64 1.26
CA GLY A 217 8.62 -3.55 1.05
C GLY A 217 9.20 -2.17 1.38
N VAL A 218 8.68 -1.49 2.40
CA VAL A 218 9.23 -0.21 2.88
C VAL A 218 10.61 -0.38 3.53
N THR A 219 10.77 -1.48 4.26
CA THR A 219 12.01 -1.85 4.93
C THR A 219 12.94 -2.60 3.98
N LYS A 220 14.26 -2.48 4.20
CA LYS A 220 15.30 -2.96 3.27
C LYS A 220 15.17 -4.44 2.90
N ASP A 221 14.63 -5.26 3.80
CA ASP A 221 14.39 -6.70 3.59
C ASP A 221 12.89 -7.07 3.53
N GLY A 222 11.98 -6.09 3.59
CA GLY A 222 10.54 -6.29 3.59
C GLY A 222 10.01 -7.09 4.79
N SER A 223 10.80 -7.25 5.86
CA SER A 223 10.44 -8.05 7.03
C SER A 223 10.25 -7.21 8.30
N GLY A 224 10.36 -5.89 8.17
CA GLY A 224 10.14 -4.96 9.26
C GLY A 224 8.67 -4.76 9.62
N TRP A 225 8.45 -3.81 10.51
CA TRP A 225 7.14 -3.48 11.04
C TRP A 225 6.98 -1.97 11.10
N LEU A 226 5.84 -1.49 10.61
CA LEU A 226 5.50 -0.08 10.49
C LEU A 226 4.52 0.29 11.59
N TYR A 227 4.72 1.46 12.17
CA TYR A 227 3.77 2.11 13.03
C TYR A 227 2.85 3.01 12.22
N LEU A 228 1.56 2.79 12.36
CA LEU A 228 0.52 3.63 11.82
C LEU A 228 -0.17 4.41 12.94
N HIS A 229 -0.51 5.65 12.65
CA HIS A 229 -1.34 6.50 13.50
C HIS A 229 -2.46 7.10 12.66
N GLY A 230 -3.71 6.85 13.05
CA GLY A 230 -4.87 7.33 12.30
C GLY A 230 -4.95 6.78 10.87
N GLY A 231 -4.50 5.55 10.66
CA GLY A 231 -4.45 4.89 9.35
C GLY A 231 -3.24 5.23 8.50
N ILE A 232 -2.36 6.14 8.93
CA ILE A 232 -1.25 6.66 8.12
C ILE A 232 0.08 6.24 8.74
N PHE A 233 1.05 5.87 7.89
CA PHE A 233 2.41 5.63 8.33
C PHE A 233 3.05 6.91 8.88
N ASP A 234 3.41 6.90 10.17
CA ASP A 234 4.05 8.02 10.83
C ASP A 234 5.57 7.83 10.87
N ALA A 235 6.26 8.30 9.82
CA ALA A 235 7.71 8.23 9.70
C ALA A 235 8.47 9.01 10.78
N ASN A 236 7.80 9.88 11.54
CA ASN A 236 8.42 10.69 12.60
C ASN A 236 8.17 10.11 14.01
N ALA A 237 7.40 9.02 14.11
CA ALA A 237 7.07 8.43 15.40
C ALA A 237 8.32 7.92 16.13
N ASP A 238 8.48 8.39 17.37
CA ASP A 238 9.44 7.89 18.35
C ASP A 238 8.69 7.66 19.68
N THR A 239 8.12 6.46 19.82
CA THR A 239 7.22 6.11 20.94
C THR A 239 7.32 4.61 21.27
N ILE A 240 6.40 4.12 22.10
CA ILE A 240 6.10 2.70 22.28
C ILE A 240 4.68 2.47 21.76
N ALA A 241 4.51 1.55 20.82
CA ALA A 241 3.21 1.22 20.23
C ALA A 241 2.92 -0.27 20.28
N ALA A 242 1.64 -0.63 20.27
CA ALA A 242 1.19 -2.00 20.44
C ALA A 242 0.78 -2.68 19.12
N ASN A 243 0.87 -4.01 19.13
CA ASN A 243 0.10 -4.91 18.28
C ASN A 243 -0.32 -6.15 19.09
N GLU A 244 -0.85 -7.17 18.43
CA GLU A 244 -1.30 -8.40 19.10
C GLU A 244 -0.17 -9.16 19.82
N ALA A 245 1.08 -8.99 19.39
CA ALA A 245 2.23 -9.66 20.00
C ALA A 245 2.77 -8.94 21.24
N GLY A 246 2.51 -7.64 21.37
CA GLY A 246 2.94 -6.84 22.52
C GLY A 246 3.21 -5.38 22.19
N TRP A 247 4.04 -4.74 23.01
CA TRP A 247 4.39 -3.33 22.91
C TRP A 247 5.85 -3.18 22.48
N TRP A 248 6.07 -2.37 21.46
CA TRP A 248 7.34 -2.29 20.74
C TRP A 248 7.90 -0.88 20.71
N LYS A 249 9.23 -0.77 20.77
CA LYS A 249 9.93 0.49 20.50
C LYS A 249 9.73 0.87 19.05
N ILE A 250 9.18 2.05 18.80
CA ILE A 250 9.11 2.65 17.48
C ILE A 250 10.17 3.74 17.35
N ARG A 251 10.94 3.75 16.28
CA ARG A 251 11.86 4.84 15.92
C ARG A 251 11.73 5.11 14.43
N ASN A 252 11.47 6.37 14.08
CA ASN A 252 11.20 6.81 12.70
C ASN A 252 10.08 5.98 12.04
N GLY A 253 9.00 5.72 12.80
CA GLY A 253 7.87 4.92 12.32
C GLY A 253 8.11 3.42 12.21
N LEU A 254 9.31 2.91 12.51
CA LEU A 254 9.63 1.48 12.38
C LEU A 254 9.93 0.85 13.74
N VAL A 255 9.67 -0.45 13.87
CA VAL A 255 10.07 -1.18 15.08
C VAL A 255 11.60 -1.28 15.19
N ASP A 256 12.15 -0.86 16.33
CA ASP A 256 13.56 -1.02 16.67
C ASP A 256 13.77 -2.24 17.58
N PHE A 257 14.01 -3.40 16.96
CA PHE A 257 14.31 -4.66 17.66
C PHE A 257 15.64 -4.66 18.42
N SER A 258 16.53 -3.69 18.17
CA SER A 258 17.81 -3.61 18.87
C SER A 258 17.72 -2.86 20.20
N TYR A 259 16.60 -2.18 20.45
CA TYR A 259 16.46 -1.31 21.60
C TYR A 259 16.40 -2.08 22.93
N THR A 260 17.24 -1.71 23.88
CA THR A 260 17.15 -2.18 25.28
C THR A 260 17.38 -1.00 26.21
N GLY A 261 16.43 -0.71 27.08
CA GLY A 261 16.47 0.48 27.94
C GLY A 261 15.08 0.99 28.30
N LEU A 262 15.02 2.22 28.81
CA LEU A 262 13.78 2.91 29.15
C LEU A 262 13.28 3.74 27.97
N ALA A 263 12.09 3.44 27.45
CA ALA A 263 11.40 4.32 26.51
C ALA A 263 10.09 4.84 27.09
N TYR A 264 9.63 5.96 26.54
CA TYR A 264 8.43 6.65 26.97
C TYR A 264 7.32 6.50 25.92
N ASN A 265 6.08 6.40 26.40
CA ASN A 265 4.88 6.76 25.64
C ASN A 265 3.97 7.60 26.54
N GLU A 266 2.80 8.00 26.05
CA GLU A 266 1.83 8.84 26.76
C GLU A 266 1.40 8.29 28.13
N THR A 267 1.53 6.97 28.35
CA THR A 267 1.17 6.32 29.61
C THR A 267 2.32 6.24 30.62
N GLY A 268 3.56 6.51 30.20
CA GLY A 268 4.73 6.53 31.07
C GLY A 268 5.97 5.89 30.46
N TRP A 269 6.96 5.66 31.32
CA TRP A 269 8.23 5.02 30.97
C TRP A 269 8.16 3.52 31.23
N TYR A 270 8.64 2.73 30.28
CA TYR A 270 8.71 1.27 30.36
C TYR A 270 10.11 0.79 30.09
N TYR A 271 10.47 -0.36 30.67
CA TYR A 271 11.67 -1.09 30.32
C TYR A 271 11.40 -2.01 29.13
N LEU A 272 12.30 -1.94 28.15
CA LEU A 272 12.25 -2.75 26.95
C LEU A 272 13.52 -3.59 26.84
N GLN A 273 13.34 -4.80 26.33
CA GLN A 273 14.41 -5.71 25.97
C GLN A 273 14.18 -6.22 24.55
N ASN A 274 15.18 -6.09 23.68
CA ASN A 274 15.10 -6.47 22.26
C ASN A 274 13.90 -5.82 21.53
N GLY A 275 13.67 -4.53 21.81
CA GLY A 275 12.61 -3.74 21.23
C GLY A 275 11.23 -3.96 21.84
N MET A 276 11.02 -4.95 22.72
CA MET A 276 9.73 -5.27 23.30
C MET A 276 9.66 -4.87 24.78
N VAL A 277 8.51 -4.37 25.24
CA VAL A 277 8.28 -4.10 26.68
C VAL A 277 8.32 -5.41 27.48
N ASP A 278 9.15 -5.44 28.52
CA ASP A 278 9.22 -6.56 29.46
C ASP A 278 8.43 -6.23 30.73
N PHE A 279 7.14 -6.58 30.74
CA PHE A 279 6.26 -6.42 31.91
C PHE A 279 6.65 -7.29 33.12
N GLY A 280 7.59 -8.23 32.96
CA GLY A 280 8.14 -9.01 34.06
C GLY A 280 9.35 -8.36 34.73
N TYR A 281 9.89 -7.28 34.16
CA TYR A 281 11.11 -6.67 34.67
C TYR A 281 10.88 -5.91 35.97
N CYS A 282 11.75 -6.17 36.95
CA CYS A 282 11.88 -5.39 38.18
C CYS A 282 13.35 -5.09 38.42
N GLY A 283 13.69 -3.82 38.63
CA GLY A 283 15.09 -3.42 38.70
C GLY A 283 15.31 -1.91 38.76
N ALA A 284 16.58 -1.53 38.90
CA ALA A 284 17.04 -0.16 38.70
C ALA A 284 17.57 -0.02 37.27
N VAL A 285 17.06 0.93 36.49
CA VAL A 285 17.48 1.14 35.09
C VAL A 285 17.97 2.57 34.90
N GLN A 286 19.13 2.71 34.26
CA GLN A 286 19.71 4.02 33.94
C GLN A 286 19.24 4.52 32.57
N ASN A 287 18.90 5.81 32.49
CA ASN A 287 18.81 6.58 31.25
C ASN A 287 19.57 7.91 31.41
N GLU A 288 19.47 8.80 30.42
CA GLU A 288 20.12 10.12 30.43
C GLU A 288 19.69 11.03 31.59
N PHE A 289 18.52 10.77 32.19
CA PHE A 289 17.99 11.57 33.30
C PHE A 289 18.37 11.02 34.68
N GLY A 290 18.89 9.80 34.78
CA GLY A 290 19.31 9.17 36.03
C GLY A 290 18.98 7.69 36.10
N ILE A 291 18.97 7.15 37.33
CA ILE A 291 18.60 5.76 37.60
C ILE A 291 17.19 5.73 38.17
N TRP A 292 16.33 4.90 37.60
CA TRP A 292 14.91 4.82 37.92
C TRP A 292 14.54 3.44 38.45
N TYR A 293 13.63 3.40 39.41
CA TYR A 293 13.03 2.18 39.90
C TYR A 293 11.92 1.72 38.94
N VAL A 294 12.04 0.49 38.47
CA VAL A 294 11.09 -0.15 37.56
C VAL A 294 10.45 -1.34 38.27
N GLU A 295 9.12 -1.40 38.21
CA GLU A 295 8.32 -2.51 38.72
C GLU A 295 7.29 -2.93 37.65
N ASN A 296 7.18 -4.24 37.42
CA ASN A 296 6.31 -4.82 36.39
C ASN A 296 6.52 -4.18 35.00
N GLY A 297 7.80 -3.92 34.66
CA GLY A 297 8.21 -3.32 33.41
C GLY A 297 7.95 -1.82 33.28
N ARG A 298 7.36 -1.15 34.27
CA ARG A 298 7.05 0.29 34.23
C ARG A 298 7.83 1.04 35.30
N VAL A 299 8.29 2.25 35.00
CA VAL A 299 8.87 3.14 36.01
C VAL A 299 7.79 3.50 37.03
N ASP A 300 8.07 3.24 38.31
CA ASP A 300 7.20 3.66 39.41
C ASP A 300 7.66 5.01 39.96
N MET A 301 6.97 6.06 39.53
CA MET A 301 7.24 7.45 39.94
C MET A 301 6.83 7.74 41.40
N ALA A 302 6.15 6.81 42.07
CA ALA A 302 5.74 6.95 43.47
C ALA A 302 6.64 6.15 44.44
N TYR A 303 7.63 5.40 43.92
CA TYR A 303 8.49 4.59 44.77
C TYR A 303 9.45 5.45 45.59
N ASP A 304 9.30 5.38 46.92
CA ASP A 304 10.21 5.96 47.90
C ASP A 304 10.77 4.82 48.77
N GLY A 305 12.08 4.60 48.72
CA GLY A 305 12.70 3.51 49.49
C GLY A 305 14.09 3.09 49.02
N ARG A 306 14.67 2.11 49.72
CA ARG A 306 15.96 1.50 49.35
C ARG A 306 15.73 0.22 48.55
N ALA A 307 16.32 0.16 47.35
CA ALA A 307 16.34 -1.04 46.52
C ALA A 307 17.59 -1.02 45.63
N TYR A 308 18.09 -2.20 45.24
CA TYR A 308 19.18 -2.34 44.26
C TYR A 308 20.45 -1.49 44.58
N GLY A 309 20.70 -1.20 45.86
CA GLY A 309 21.84 -0.38 46.30
C GLY A 309 21.64 1.14 46.17
N TYR A 310 20.45 1.61 45.82
CA TYR A 310 20.09 3.03 45.72
C TYR A 310 19.02 3.40 46.73
N TYR A 311 18.97 4.67 47.11
CA TYR A 311 17.81 5.28 47.74
C TYR A 311 17.03 6.03 46.66
N PHE A 312 15.80 5.60 46.40
CA PHE A 312 14.89 6.23 45.45
C PHE A 312 13.98 7.20 46.19
N SER A 313 13.77 8.37 45.57
CA SER A 313 12.68 9.26 45.93
C SER A 313 11.91 9.68 44.68
N GLY A 314 10.59 9.54 44.70
CA GLY A 314 9.75 9.71 43.51
C GLY A 314 10.18 8.83 42.33
N GLY A 315 10.60 7.59 42.60
CA GLY A 315 11.08 6.64 41.59
C GLY A 315 12.50 6.88 41.08
N LYS A 316 13.15 8.01 41.41
CA LYS A 316 14.50 8.36 40.93
C LYS A 316 15.54 8.21 42.04
N ALA A 317 16.67 7.57 41.72
CA ALA A 317 17.80 7.43 42.64
C ALA A 317 18.41 8.81 42.98
N GLN A 318 18.76 8.99 44.25
CA GLN A 318 19.36 10.20 44.81
C GLN A 318 20.88 10.06 45.03
#